data_AF-A0AAE2ZNM2-F1
#
_entry.id   AF-A0AAE2ZNM2-F1
#
_cell.length_a   1.000
_cell.length_b   1.000
_cell.length_c   1.000
_cell.angle_alpha   90.00
_cell.angle_beta   90.00
_cell.angle_gamma   90.00
#
_symmetry.space_group_name_H-M   'P 1'
#
loop_
_entity.id
_entity.type
_entity.pdbx_description
1 polymer ?
#
loop_
_entity_poly.entity_id
_entity_poly.type
_entity_poly.pdbx_seq_one_letter_code
_entity_poly.pdbx_strand_id
1 'polypeptide(L)'
;MSELNGRRLHAADLATGSILIVLGAGMLAASLAMPTYADRGTVLTAPAIFPGFIAVVLLLLGALLALRTVRRPAPASSADGLAWRPMLTGLGLMTVTIALIGHIDFRLLLAGFCVAFAALFVSWRGPREEIVRRAAAFALVILVVAVLVPMTFQHVFLIRLP
;
A
#
# COMPACT_ATOMS: atom_id res chain seq x y z
N MET A 1 23.55 -3.31 -20.26
CA MET A 1 22.18 -2.90 -19.83
C MET A 1 21.89 -3.13 -18.34
N SER A 2 22.74 -3.79 -17.54
CA SER A 2 22.46 -4.02 -16.10
C SER A 2 22.75 -2.82 -15.19
N GLU A 3 23.76 -2.00 -15.49
CA GLU A 3 24.15 -0.87 -14.61
C GLU A 3 23.13 0.28 -14.58
N LEU A 4 22.46 0.57 -15.70
CA LEU A 4 21.42 1.60 -15.77
C LEU A 4 20.21 1.24 -14.90
N ASN A 5 19.94 -0.06 -14.73
CA ASN A 5 18.84 -0.56 -13.91
C ASN A 5 19.13 -0.41 -12.40
N GLY A 6 20.39 -0.59 -11.99
CA GLY A 6 20.81 -0.43 -10.59
C GLY A 6 20.70 1.00 -10.07
N ARG A 7 20.95 2.00 -10.94
CA ARG A 7 20.90 3.44 -10.62
C ARG A 7 19.47 3.96 -10.42
N ARG A 8 18.58 3.63 -11.36
CA ARG A 8 17.16 3.97 -11.30
C ARG A 8 16.51 3.41 -10.03
N LEU A 9 16.89 2.20 -9.66
CA LEU A 9 16.41 1.56 -8.44
C LEU A 9 16.88 2.30 -7.18
N HIS A 10 18.11 2.81 -7.15
CA HIS A 10 18.67 3.51 -5.98
C HIS A 10 17.99 4.87 -5.71
N ALA A 11 17.81 5.70 -6.76
CA ALA A 11 17.10 6.97 -6.63
C ALA A 11 15.61 6.78 -6.33
N ALA A 12 14.97 5.77 -6.94
CA ALA A 12 13.59 5.42 -6.66
C ALA A 12 13.42 4.92 -5.21
N ASP A 13 14.28 4.03 -4.73
CA ASP A 13 14.24 3.52 -3.35
C ASP A 13 14.41 4.65 -2.32
N LEU A 14 15.29 5.63 -2.58
CA LEU A 14 15.47 6.79 -1.70
C LEU A 14 14.25 7.72 -1.71
N ALA A 15 13.73 8.04 -2.90
CA ALA A 15 12.58 8.91 -3.05
C ALA A 15 11.33 8.28 -2.42
N THR A 16 11.06 7.01 -2.73
CA THR A 16 9.97 6.25 -2.13
C THR A 16 10.17 6.13 -0.62
N GLY A 17 11.37 5.77 -0.15
CA GLY A 17 11.66 5.69 1.28
C GLY A 17 11.39 7.00 2.02
N SER A 18 11.84 8.12 1.45
CA SER A 18 11.65 9.46 2.03
C SER A 18 10.16 9.85 2.07
N ILE A 19 9.41 9.60 0.99
CA ILE A 19 7.97 9.87 0.93
C ILE A 19 7.22 9.04 1.98
N LEU A 20 7.54 7.75 2.11
CA LEU A 20 6.92 6.87 3.11
C LEU A 20 7.22 7.33 4.54
N ILE A 21 8.44 7.81 4.81
CA ILE A 21 8.79 8.37 6.12
C ILE A 21 7.96 9.62 6.42
N VAL A 22 7.88 10.57 5.47
CA VAL A 22 7.13 11.82 5.65
C VAL A 22 5.63 11.52 5.85
N LEU A 23 5.07 10.65 5.02
CA LEU A 23 3.66 10.26 5.11
C LEU A 23 3.36 9.50 6.41
N GLY A 24 4.24 8.57 6.79
CA GLY A 24 4.14 7.81 8.04
C GLY A 24 4.23 8.73 9.26
N ALA A 25 5.18 9.67 9.29
CA ALA A 25 5.29 10.65 10.37
C ALA A 25 4.04 11.54 10.47
N GLY A 26 3.52 12.00 9.33
CA GLY A 26 2.28 12.79 9.29
C GLY A 26 1.07 12.01 9.80
N MET A 27 0.90 10.74 9.38
CA MET A 27 -0.15 9.87 9.90
C MET A 27 0.01 9.56 11.39
N LEU A 28 1.24 9.39 11.88
CA LEU A 28 1.52 9.17 13.30
C LEU A 28 1.12 10.39 14.12
N ALA A 29 1.49 11.60 13.67
CA ALA A 29 1.08 12.84 14.32
C ALA A 29 -0.45 13.00 14.34
N ALA A 30 -1.12 12.71 13.23
CA ALA A 30 -2.58 12.74 13.16
C ALA A 30 -3.24 11.70 14.09
N SER A 31 -2.68 10.48 14.15
CA SER A 31 -3.14 9.41 15.04
C SER A 31 -2.98 9.80 16.53
N LEU A 32 -1.84 10.38 16.91
CA LEU A 32 -1.59 10.85 18.27
C LEU A 32 -2.46 12.04 18.69
N ALA A 33 -2.90 12.86 17.72
CA ALA A 33 -3.82 13.97 17.96
C ALA A 33 -5.29 13.51 18.14
N MET A 34 -5.61 12.24 17.84
CA MET A 34 -6.98 11.74 18.00
C MET A 34 -7.29 11.44 19.47
N PRO A 35 -8.49 11.81 19.95
CA PRO A 35 -8.89 11.52 21.32
C PRO A 35 -9.01 10.01 21.53
N THR A 36 -8.35 9.49 22.56
CA THR A 36 -8.54 8.14 23.06
C THR A 36 -9.79 8.08 23.93
N TYR A 37 -10.75 7.21 23.59
CA TYR A 37 -11.97 6.98 24.39
C TYR A 37 -11.72 6.17 25.68
N ALA A 38 -10.55 6.36 26.31
CA ALA A 38 -10.16 5.67 27.54
C ALA A 38 -11.19 5.86 28.66
N ASP A 39 -11.81 7.05 28.72
CA ASP A 39 -12.84 7.41 29.71
C ASP A 39 -14.19 6.71 29.49
N ARG A 40 -14.40 6.04 28.34
CA ARG A 40 -15.64 5.29 28.04
C ARG A 40 -15.48 3.78 28.26
N GLY A 41 -14.41 3.33 28.91
CA GLY A 41 -14.19 1.93 29.27
C GLY A 41 -13.91 0.99 28.09
N THR A 42 -13.60 1.52 26.91
CA THR A 42 -13.29 0.71 25.72
C THR A 42 -11.97 1.18 25.09
N VAL A 43 -10.96 0.31 25.09
CA VAL A 43 -9.61 0.61 24.56
C VAL A 43 -9.50 0.26 23.07
N LEU A 44 -10.23 -0.76 22.62
CA LEU A 44 -10.11 -1.33 21.26
C LEU A 44 -10.81 -0.52 20.17
N THR A 45 -11.66 0.44 20.54
CA THR A 45 -12.40 1.32 19.61
C THR A 45 -11.72 2.67 19.41
N ALA A 46 -10.50 2.86 19.95
CA ALA A 46 -9.77 4.10 19.80
C ALA A 46 -9.48 4.35 18.30
N PRO A 47 -9.97 5.46 17.71
CA PRO A 47 -9.87 5.73 16.28
C PRO A 47 -8.41 5.91 15.82
N ALA A 48 -7.51 6.15 16.77
CA ALA A 48 -6.07 6.29 16.56
C ALA A 48 -5.37 4.97 16.18
N ILE A 49 -5.88 3.80 16.56
CA ILE A 49 -5.11 2.53 16.49
C ILE A 49 -4.77 2.16 15.05
N PHE A 50 -5.76 2.14 14.17
CA PHE A 50 -5.57 1.76 12.77
C PHE A 50 -4.62 2.73 12.02
N PRO A 51 -4.85 4.06 12.02
CA PRO A 51 -3.91 4.97 11.37
C PRO A 51 -2.52 4.95 12.01
N GLY A 52 -2.43 4.75 13.34
CA GLY A 52 -1.16 4.61 14.04
C GLY A 52 -0.36 3.37 13.61
N PHE A 53 -1.02 2.22 13.46
CA PHE A 53 -0.40 1.01 12.94
C PHE A 53 0.15 1.20 11.51
N ILE A 54 -0.67 1.76 10.62
CA ILE A 54 -0.25 2.06 9.24
C ILE A 54 0.94 3.03 9.24
N ALA A 55 0.90 4.07 10.08
CA ALA A 55 2.00 5.03 10.23
C ALA A 55 3.32 4.37 10.61
N VAL A 56 3.30 3.46 11.59
CA VAL A 56 4.48 2.71 12.03
C VAL A 56 5.03 1.82 10.92
N VAL A 57 4.16 1.10 10.19
CA VAL A 57 4.58 0.25 9.07
C VAL A 57 5.22 1.10 7.95
N LEU A 58 4.62 2.24 7.60
CA LEU A 58 5.17 3.15 6.60
C LEU A 58 6.55 3.70 7.01
N LEU A 59 6.70 4.12 8.27
CA LEU A 59 7.98 4.59 8.83
C LEU A 59 9.04 3.49 8.75
N LEU A 60 8.70 2.26 9.14
CA LEU A 60 9.63 1.14 9.13
C LEU A 60 10.06 0.77 7.71
N LEU A 61 9.11 0.65 6.78
CA LEU A 61 9.42 0.36 5.37
C LEU A 61 10.23 1.48 4.71
N GLY A 62 9.86 2.73 4.97
CA GLY A 62 10.59 3.88 4.46
C GLY A 62 12.01 3.97 4.99
N ALA A 63 12.20 3.72 6.29
CA ALA A 63 13.51 3.66 6.92
C ALA A 63 14.37 2.53 6.37
N LEU A 64 13.79 1.33 6.17
CA LEU A 64 14.51 0.20 5.57
C LEU A 64 14.98 0.50 4.14
N LEU A 65 14.13 1.13 3.33
CA LEU A 65 14.49 1.54 1.97
C LEU A 65 15.61 2.59 1.98
N ALA A 66 15.47 3.64 2.79
CA ALA A 66 16.49 4.68 2.92
C ALA A 66 17.82 4.11 3.43
N LEU A 67 17.78 3.24 4.45
CA LEU A 67 18.97 2.59 5.00
C LEU A 67 19.66 1.69 3.98
N ARG A 68 18.90 0.93 3.19
CA ARG A 68 19.42 0.09 2.10
C ARG A 68 20.13 0.94 1.05
N THR A 69 19.58 2.11 0.72
CA THR A 69 20.17 3.06 -0.22
C THR A 69 21.48 3.62 0.31
N VAL A 70 21.51 4.10 1.57
CA VAL A 70 22.72 4.67 2.19
C VAL A 70 23.85 3.64 2.28
N ARG A 71 23.53 2.36 2.50
CA ARG A 71 24.51 1.26 2.57
C ARG A 71 25.08 0.82 1.22
N ARG A 72 24.58 1.33 0.09
CA ARG A 72 25.05 0.97 -1.26
C ARG A 72 25.64 2.20 -1.96
N PRO A 73 26.86 2.12 -2.51
CA PRO A 73 27.50 3.27 -3.17
C PRO A 73 26.68 3.75 -4.37
N ALA A 74 26.45 5.06 -4.42
CA ALA A 74 25.67 5.72 -5.47
C ALA A 74 26.48 5.76 -6.78
N PRO A 75 25.95 5.25 -7.91
CA PRO A 75 26.58 5.46 -9.20
C PRO A 75 26.17 6.84 -9.79
N ALA A 76 27.00 7.41 -10.66
CA ALA A 76 26.85 8.77 -11.18
C ALA A 76 25.48 9.08 -11.84
N SER A 77 24.99 10.30 -11.58
CA SER A 77 23.68 10.88 -11.90
C SER A 77 23.34 10.90 -13.39
N SER A 78 22.11 10.50 -13.72
CA SER A 78 21.43 10.82 -14.97
C SER A 78 19.96 11.11 -14.65
N ALA A 79 19.53 12.35 -14.82
CA ALA A 79 18.16 12.79 -14.61
C ALA A 79 17.27 12.32 -15.77
N ASP A 80 16.60 11.18 -15.58
CA ASP A 80 15.52 10.73 -16.47
C ASP A 80 14.17 10.84 -15.76
N GLY A 81 13.16 11.34 -16.48
CA GLY A 81 11.87 11.78 -15.97
C GLY A 81 10.97 10.68 -15.38
N LEU A 82 10.13 11.09 -14.44
CA LEU A 82 9.11 10.26 -13.77
C LEU A 82 8.19 9.59 -14.80
N ALA A 83 7.99 8.28 -14.70
CA ALA A 83 6.97 7.57 -15.47
C ALA A 83 5.56 7.91 -14.90
N TRP A 84 5.00 9.04 -15.33
CA TRP A 84 3.72 9.57 -14.83
C TRP A 84 2.51 8.71 -15.22
N ARG A 85 2.57 7.99 -16.34
CA ARG A 85 1.45 7.17 -16.85
C ARG A 85 0.99 6.10 -15.85
N PRO A 86 1.86 5.18 -15.36
CA PRO A 86 1.45 4.19 -14.36
C PRO A 86 0.97 4.84 -13.05
N MET A 87 1.55 5.97 -12.66
CA MET A 87 1.09 6.73 -11.49
C MET A 87 -0.34 7.24 -11.67
N LEU A 88 -0.67 7.82 -12.82
CA LEU A 88 -2.03 8.26 -13.13
C LEU A 88 -3.00 7.09 -13.28
N THR A 89 -2.59 5.97 -13.85
CA THR A 89 -3.44 4.78 -13.93
C THR A 89 -3.77 4.25 -12.53
N GLY A 90 -2.78 4.19 -11.63
CA GLY A 90 -2.99 3.79 -10.25
C GLY A 90 -3.89 4.78 -9.50
N LEU A 91 -3.66 6.08 -9.70
CA LEU A 91 -4.49 7.13 -9.12
C LEU A 91 -5.94 7.05 -9.62
N GLY A 92 -6.15 6.88 -10.93
CA GLY A 92 -7.48 6.73 -11.52
C GLY A 92 -8.21 5.50 -10.99
N LEU A 93 -7.51 4.35 -10.87
CA LEU A 93 -8.09 3.15 -10.28
C LEU A 93 -8.50 3.38 -8.82
N MET A 94 -7.68 4.08 -8.04
CA MET A 94 -8.01 4.47 -6.66
C MET A 94 -9.23 5.39 -6.60
N THR A 95 -9.28 6.44 -7.42
CA THR A 95 -10.39 7.40 -7.47
C THR A 95 -11.71 6.71 -7.84
N VAL A 96 -11.70 5.84 -8.85
CA VAL A 96 -12.89 5.06 -9.24
C VAL A 96 -13.35 4.15 -8.09
N THR A 97 -12.41 3.47 -7.44
CA THR A 97 -12.72 2.58 -6.30
C THR A 97 -13.36 3.35 -5.14
N ILE A 98 -12.80 4.51 -4.80
CA ILE A 98 -13.35 5.39 -3.76
C ILE A 98 -14.74 5.90 -4.16
N ALA A 99 -14.94 6.30 -5.41
CA ALA A 99 -16.24 6.77 -5.89
C ALA A 99 -17.33 5.70 -5.85
N LEU A 100 -16.94 4.42 -5.95
CA LEU A 100 -17.86 3.28 -5.94
C LEU A 100 -18.17 2.76 -4.53
N ILE A 101 -17.50 3.28 -3.49
CA ILE A 101 -17.77 2.91 -2.11
C ILE A 101 -19.20 3.33 -1.74
N GLY A 102 -19.96 2.42 -1.12
CA GLY A 102 -21.38 2.68 -0.80
C GLY A 102 -22.37 2.38 -1.92
N HIS A 103 -21.90 2.11 -3.15
CA HIS A 103 -22.75 1.74 -4.28
C HIS A 103 -22.79 0.22 -4.55
N ILE A 104 -21.74 -0.51 -4.15
CA ILE A 104 -21.58 -1.95 -4.36
C ILE A 104 -21.08 -2.58 -3.06
N ASP A 105 -21.37 -3.88 -2.86
CA ASP A 105 -20.81 -4.69 -1.77
C ASP A 105 -19.28 -4.47 -1.65
N PHE A 106 -18.84 -4.14 -0.44
CA PHE A 106 -17.46 -3.77 -0.17
C PHE A 106 -16.47 -4.91 -0.48
N ARG A 107 -16.87 -6.17 -0.34
CA ARG A 107 -15.99 -7.33 -0.63
C ARG A 107 -15.73 -7.44 -2.12
N LEU A 108 -16.77 -7.26 -2.94
CA LEU A 108 -16.65 -7.23 -4.39
C LEU A 108 -15.79 -6.05 -4.86
N LEU A 109 -15.99 -4.87 -4.26
CA LEU A 109 -15.21 -3.68 -4.56
C LEU A 109 -13.71 -3.89 -4.25
N LEU A 110 -13.40 -4.42 -3.06
CA LEU A 110 -12.03 -4.68 -2.63
C LEU A 110 -11.36 -5.76 -3.50
N ALA A 111 -12.05 -6.88 -3.74
CA ALA A 111 -11.53 -7.94 -4.61
C ALA A 111 -11.32 -7.43 -6.04
N GLY A 112 -12.29 -6.69 -6.59
CA GLY A 112 -12.22 -6.09 -7.92
C GLY A 112 -11.05 -5.11 -8.05
N PHE A 113 -10.83 -4.25 -7.06
CA PHE A 113 -9.67 -3.36 -7.00
C PHE A 113 -8.36 -4.16 -7.04
N CYS A 114 -8.21 -5.18 -6.19
CA CYS A 114 -6.99 -5.98 -6.15
C CYS A 114 -6.75 -6.75 -7.46
N VAL A 115 -7.81 -7.30 -8.08
CA VAL A 115 -7.73 -7.95 -9.40
C VAL A 115 -7.30 -6.96 -10.47
N ALA A 116 -7.93 -5.79 -10.55
CA ALA A 116 -7.60 -4.75 -11.53
C ALA A 116 -6.17 -4.25 -11.34
N PHE A 117 -5.76 -4.01 -10.09
CA PHE A 117 -4.41 -3.61 -9.76
C PHE A 117 -3.39 -4.68 -10.19
N ALA A 118 -3.64 -5.96 -9.86
CA ALA A 118 -2.77 -7.05 -10.27
C ALA A 118 -2.70 -7.17 -11.80
N ALA A 119 -3.83 -7.08 -12.50
CA ALA A 119 -3.89 -7.14 -13.96
C ALA A 119 -3.04 -6.03 -14.62
N LEU A 120 -3.06 -4.81 -14.06
CA LEU A 120 -2.39 -3.64 -14.64
C LEU A 120 -0.91 -3.54 -14.28
N PHE A 121 -0.52 -3.92 -13.06
CA PHE A 121 0.83 -3.66 -12.53
C PHE A 121 1.71 -4.91 -12.39
N VAL A 122 1.14 -6.12 -12.41
CA VAL A 122 1.93 -7.35 -12.36
C VAL A 122 2.45 -7.69 -13.75
N SER A 123 3.70 -8.13 -13.82
CA SER A 123 4.27 -8.67 -15.06
C SER A 123 3.72 -10.08 -15.31
N TRP A 124 2.81 -10.21 -16.26
CA TRP A 124 2.25 -11.50 -16.70
C TRP A 124 3.05 -12.18 -17.82
N ARG A 125 4.33 -11.83 -17.93
CA ARG A 125 5.26 -12.38 -18.92
C ARG A 125 6.14 -13.43 -18.27
N GLY A 126 6.29 -14.58 -18.91
CA GLY A 126 7.14 -15.67 -18.44
C GLY A 126 6.61 -17.04 -18.86
N PRO A 127 7.25 -18.12 -18.39
CA PRO A 127 6.76 -19.48 -18.58
C PRO A 127 5.34 -19.64 -18.01
N ARG A 128 4.53 -20.51 -18.63
CA ARG A 128 3.13 -20.75 -18.22
C ARG A 128 3.03 -21.12 -16.73
N GLU A 129 3.94 -21.95 -16.23
CA GLU A 129 3.99 -22.36 -14.82
C GLU A 129 4.18 -21.18 -13.86
N GLU A 130 5.03 -20.23 -14.22
CA GLU A 130 5.29 -19.05 -13.39
C GLU A 130 4.08 -18.11 -13.37
N ILE A 131 3.41 -17.94 -14.52
CA ILE A 131 2.17 -17.18 -14.63
C ILE A 131 1.08 -17.81 -13.77
N VAL A 132 0.89 -19.12 -13.86
CA VAL A 132 -0.11 -19.85 -13.06
C VAL A 132 0.21 -19.76 -11.56
N ARG A 133 1.46 -19.94 -11.17
CA ARG A 133 1.89 -19.81 -9.76
C ARG A 133 1.64 -18.39 -9.23
N ARG A 134 1.99 -17.36 -10.00
CA ARG A 134 1.72 -15.95 -9.64
C ARG A 134 0.22 -15.69 -9.54
N ALA A 135 -0.56 -16.14 -10.51
CA ALA A 135 -2.02 -16.01 -10.50
C ALA A 135 -2.63 -16.69 -9.26
N ALA A 136 -2.19 -17.90 -8.93
CA ALA A 136 -2.64 -18.62 -7.74
C ALA A 136 -2.26 -17.88 -6.44
N ALA A 137 -1.03 -17.35 -6.36
CA ALA A 137 -0.60 -16.55 -5.20
C ALA A 137 -1.45 -15.27 -5.05
N PHE A 138 -1.70 -14.54 -6.13
CA PHE A 138 -2.57 -13.36 -6.10
C PHE A 138 -4.01 -13.73 -5.75
N ALA A 139 -4.57 -14.79 -6.33
CA ALA A 139 -5.92 -15.24 -6.01
C ALA A 139 -6.06 -15.58 -4.52
N LEU A 140 -5.06 -16.26 -3.95
CA LEU A 140 -5.02 -16.55 -2.51
C LEU A 140 -4.96 -15.27 -1.67
N VAL A 141 -4.06 -14.34 -2.00
CA VAL A 141 -3.94 -13.07 -1.29
C VAL A 141 -5.24 -12.27 -1.38
N ILE A 142 -5.85 -12.18 -2.56
CA ILE A 142 -7.11 -11.47 -2.78
C ILE A 142 -8.23 -12.10 -1.96
N LEU A 143 -8.33 -13.44 -1.95
CA LEU A 143 -9.32 -14.14 -1.13
C LEU A 143 -9.13 -13.84 0.36
N VAL A 144 -7.90 -13.93 0.85
CA VAL A 144 -7.56 -13.66 2.26
C VAL A 144 -7.90 -12.21 2.61
N VAL A 145 -7.52 -11.25 1.78
CA VAL A 145 -7.77 -9.81 1.99
C VAL A 145 -9.28 -9.50 1.94
N ALA A 146 -9.99 -10.03 0.95
CA ALA A 146 -11.43 -9.83 0.78
C ALA A 146 -12.28 -10.43 1.91
N VAL A 147 -11.71 -11.32 2.74
CA VAL A 147 -12.36 -11.86 3.94
C VAL A 147 -11.88 -11.15 5.20
N LEU A 148 -10.57 -11.08 5.43
CA LEU A 148 -10.01 -10.54 6.68
C LEU A 148 -10.26 -9.05 6.84
N VAL A 149 -10.17 -8.26 5.77
CA VAL A 149 -10.35 -6.81 5.86
C VAL A 149 -11.80 -6.48 6.26
N PRO A 150 -12.85 -6.97 5.57
CA PRO A 150 -14.22 -6.73 6.01
C PRO A 150 -14.50 -7.26 7.42
N MET A 151 -13.96 -8.44 7.77
CA MET A 151 -14.11 -8.97 9.13
C MET A 151 -13.49 -8.06 10.18
N THR A 152 -12.30 -7.51 9.92
CA THR A 152 -11.63 -6.56 10.82
C THR A 152 -12.47 -5.29 10.96
N PHE A 153 -12.98 -4.73 9.86
CA PHE A 153 -13.86 -3.56 9.92
C PHE A 153 -15.15 -3.82 10.69
N GLN A 154 -15.80 -4.96 10.48
CA GLN A 154 -17.07 -5.28 11.13
C GLN A 154 -16.92 -5.66 12.60
N HIS A 155 -15.87 -6.42 12.96
CA HIS A 155 -15.74 -7.00 14.31
C HIS A 155 -14.76 -6.25 15.21
N VAL A 156 -13.71 -5.66 14.64
CA VAL A 156 -12.72 -4.87 15.41
C VAL A 156 -13.12 -3.41 15.43
N PHE A 157 -13.44 -2.84 14.26
CA PHE A 157 -13.81 -1.41 14.17
C PHE A 157 -15.31 -1.14 14.30
N LEU A 158 -16.15 -2.17 14.34
CA LEU A 158 -17.61 -2.05 14.45
C LEU A 158 -18.24 -1.18 13.34
N ILE A 159 -17.59 -1.10 12.19
CA ILE A 159 -18.06 -0.35 11.02
C ILE A 159 -18.92 -1.28 10.16
N ARG A 160 -20.17 -0.86 9.93
CA ARG A 160 -21.05 -1.53 8.98
C ARG A 160 -20.62 -1.17 7.56
N LEU A 161 -20.05 -2.15 6.88
CA LEU A 161 -19.71 -2.05 5.47
C LEU A 161 -20.95 -2.38 4.61
N PRO A 162 -21.19 -1.62 3.53
CA PRO A 162 -22.23 -1.91 2.55
C PRO A 162 -21.94 -3.18 1.74
#